data_AF-A0A0F7KAL2-F1
#
_entry.id   AF-A0A0F7KAL2-F1
#
_cell.length_a   1.000
_cell.length_b   1.000
_cell.length_c   1.000
_cell.angle_alpha   90.00
_cell.angle_beta   90.00
_cell.angle_gamma   90.00
#
_symmetry.space_group_name_H-M   'P 1'
#
loop_
_entity.id
_entity.type
_entity.pdbx_description
1 polymer ?
#
loop_
_entity_poly.entity_id
_entity_poly.type
_entity_poly.pdbx_seq_one_letter_code
_entity_poly.pdbx_strand_id
1 'polypeptide(L)'
;MAYETGIATSLFDLLDKIRLFAIAQGFTQNEFTVVDSTTKRLYMQKNTANGGGLTFYLGIEAFVSSGATSTELRIRGATGYTSGAALSSQPGAPSISAVINRVGNGPYVAYHLFSDAAGDYVHCVLEYSAGFFSHLVFGQLDKYGVYAGGHYCDATYIGTNANDHDNYLSSWSRPLFDNYAISSSSAGHVSANLELNIWRMFKGSTGDSSTFDAYGNGRSGLTNRLLVGSQPNTLNLATPFIPIYIFTDIGGPNSGNRAPLGVVKDLRLVWMQSFSVGQEVTLGSDTWKVFPIYRRSNLQNTSDDLPNSWQLGYAYRKIA
;
A
#
# COMPACT_ATOMS: atom_id res chain seq x y z
N MET A 1 1.01 -0.23 21.22
CA MET A 1 -0.37 -0.61 20.86
C MET A 1 -0.37 -1.00 19.40
N ALA A 2 -0.99 -2.12 19.01
CA ALA A 2 -0.94 -2.64 17.65
C ALA A 2 -2.02 -2.02 16.72
N TYR A 3 -2.95 -1.25 17.29
CA TYR A 3 -3.96 -0.49 16.56
C TYR A 3 -4.13 0.91 17.17
N GLU A 4 -4.22 1.93 16.31
CA GLU A 4 -4.51 3.31 16.70
C GLU A 4 -5.48 3.94 15.69
N THR A 5 -6.41 4.78 16.16
CA THR A 5 -7.30 5.55 15.30
C THR A 5 -7.54 6.93 15.90
N GLY A 6 -7.82 7.90 15.03
CA GLY A 6 -8.08 9.27 15.43
C GLY A 6 -8.31 10.16 14.21
N ILE A 7 -8.17 11.47 14.42
CA ILE A 7 -8.28 12.49 13.38
C ILE A 7 -6.90 13.10 13.17
N ALA A 8 -6.55 13.34 11.89
CA ALA A 8 -5.43 14.17 11.52
C ALA A 8 -5.95 15.46 10.87
N THR A 9 -5.41 16.58 11.31
CA THR A 9 -5.86 17.94 10.93
C THR A 9 -5.25 18.43 9.63
N SER A 10 -4.15 17.81 9.19
CA SER A 10 -3.45 18.11 7.93
C SER A 10 -2.65 16.90 7.45
N LEU A 11 -2.12 16.96 6.23
CA LEU A 11 -1.23 15.91 5.72
C LEU A 11 0.07 15.81 6.54
N PHE A 12 0.58 16.94 7.04
CA PHE A 12 1.76 16.96 7.90
C PHE A 12 1.51 16.40 9.30
N ASP A 13 0.29 16.57 9.82
CA ASP A 13 -0.16 15.95 11.08
C ASP A 13 -0.33 14.43 10.87
N LEU A 14 -0.94 13.99 9.77
CA LEU A 14 -1.05 12.58 9.42
C LEU A 14 0.33 11.89 9.34
N LEU A 15 1.31 12.54 8.69
CA LEU A 15 2.68 12.04 8.64
C LEU A 15 3.30 11.92 10.05
N ASP A 16 2.99 12.84 10.96
CA ASP A 16 3.45 12.78 12.35
C ASP A 16 2.78 11.64 13.13
N LYS A 17 1.49 11.38 12.91
CA LYS A 17 0.79 10.21 13.48
C LYS A 17 1.40 8.89 13.02
N ILE A 18 1.65 8.75 11.72
CA ILE A 18 2.35 7.58 11.15
C ILE A 18 3.73 7.41 11.79
N ARG A 19 4.50 8.50 11.92
CA ARG A 19 5.83 8.49 12.54
C ARG A 19 5.79 8.00 13.99
N LEU A 20 4.93 8.60 14.82
CA LEU A 20 4.83 8.27 16.24
C LEU A 20 4.41 6.80 16.43
N PHE A 21 3.44 6.34 15.64
CA PHE A 21 3.02 4.94 15.65
C PHE A 21 4.16 4.01 15.23
N ALA A 22 4.86 4.31 14.13
CA ALA A 22 5.99 3.50 13.65
C ALA A 22 7.14 3.44 14.68
N ILE A 23 7.45 4.53 15.38
CA ILE A 23 8.42 4.54 16.48
C ILE A 23 7.98 3.60 17.60
N ALA A 24 6.69 3.63 17.96
CA ALA A 24 6.13 2.72 18.96
C ALA A 24 6.21 1.23 18.52
N GLN A 25 6.26 0.97 17.21
CA GLN A 25 6.51 -0.36 16.63
C GLN A 25 8.00 -0.70 16.46
N GLY A 26 8.91 0.12 16.98
CA GLY A 26 10.35 -0.13 16.96
C GLY A 26 11.07 0.31 15.68
N PHE A 27 10.45 1.13 14.83
CA PHE A 27 11.18 1.81 13.77
C PHE A 27 12.04 2.94 14.37
N THR A 28 13.28 3.06 13.93
CA THR A 28 14.16 4.18 14.24
C THR A 28 13.92 5.32 13.26
N GLN A 29 13.69 6.52 13.76
CA GLN A 29 13.59 7.74 12.95
C GLN A 29 14.99 8.25 12.61
N ASN A 30 15.29 8.36 11.31
CA ASN A 30 16.53 8.91 10.80
C ASN A 30 16.42 10.41 10.51
N GLU A 31 15.27 10.86 10.01
CA GLU A 31 14.97 12.25 9.68
C GLU A 31 13.50 12.55 9.93
N PHE A 32 13.19 13.73 10.47
CA PHE A 32 11.83 14.28 10.45
C PHE A 32 11.89 15.80 10.39
N THR A 33 11.75 16.35 9.19
CA THR A 33 12.11 17.74 8.89
C THR A 33 11.05 18.38 8.00
N VAL A 34 10.80 19.66 8.24
CA VAL A 34 10.07 20.51 7.29
C VAL A 34 11.11 20.99 6.28
N VAL A 35 10.97 20.59 5.02
CA VAL A 35 11.92 20.94 3.94
C VAL A 35 11.64 22.35 3.45
N ASP A 36 10.36 22.67 3.26
CA ASP A 36 9.85 23.99 2.86
C ASP A 36 8.39 24.14 3.31
N SER A 37 7.71 25.21 2.88
CA SER A 37 6.31 25.48 3.25
C SER A 37 5.29 24.45 2.73
N THR A 38 5.70 23.61 1.78
CA THR A 38 4.86 22.62 1.09
C THR A 38 5.30 21.17 1.33
N THR A 39 6.54 20.95 1.77
CA THR A 39 7.13 19.61 1.87
C THR A 39 7.59 19.30 3.29
N LYS A 40 7.16 18.16 3.82
CA LYS A 40 7.66 17.59 5.07
C LYS A 40 8.13 16.17 4.83
N ARG A 41 9.29 15.83 5.40
CA ARG A 41 10.00 14.58 5.12
C ARG A 41 10.17 13.75 6.38
N LEU A 42 10.05 12.44 6.22
CA LEU A 42 10.31 11.42 7.22
C LEU A 42 11.20 10.34 6.60
N TYR A 43 12.29 9.99 7.26
CA TYR A 43 13.05 8.77 6.96
C TYR A 43 13.11 7.89 8.18
N MET A 44 12.94 6.58 7.96
CA MET A 44 12.95 5.59 9.02
C MET A 44 13.71 4.35 8.59
N GLN A 45 14.14 3.59 9.60
CA GLN A 45 14.72 2.27 9.41
C GLN A 45 14.26 1.28 10.47
N LYS A 46 14.32 -0.01 10.15
CA LYS A 46 14.12 -1.08 11.14
C LYS A 46 14.90 -2.33 10.77
N ASN A 47 15.50 -2.98 11.77
CA ASN A 47 15.98 -4.36 11.63
C ASN A 47 14.80 -5.30 11.87
N THR A 48 14.29 -5.88 10.79
CA THR A 48 13.14 -6.80 10.84
C THR A 48 13.62 -8.23 11.01
N ALA A 49 12.94 -9.05 11.82
CA ALA A 49 13.37 -10.42 12.12
C ALA A 49 13.47 -11.30 10.86
N ASN A 50 12.54 -11.17 9.91
CA ASN A 50 12.58 -11.94 8.67
C ASN A 50 13.36 -11.22 7.56
N GLY A 51 14.13 -10.17 7.85
CA GLY A 51 14.87 -9.37 6.85
C GLY A 51 16.06 -10.08 6.21
N GLY A 52 16.43 -11.25 6.73
CA GLY A 52 17.62 -11.99 6.29
C GLY A 52 18.90 -11.17 6.44
N GLY A 53 19.01 -10.41 7.53
CA GLY A 53 20.16 -9.56 7.83
C GLY A 53 20.16 -8.17 7.18
N LEU A 54 19.16 -7.86 6.34
CA LEU A 54 19.02 -6.51 5.77
C LEU A 54 18.19 -5.60 6.67
N THR A 55 18.66 -4.38 6.85
CA THR A 55 17.91 -3.28 7.44
C THR A 55 16.87 -2.77 6.45
N PHE A 56 15.63 -2.63 6.89
CA PHE A 56 14.59 -1.97 6.12
C PHE A 56 14.80 -0.46 6.19
N TYR A 57 15.09 0.20 5.07
CA TYR A 57 15.07 1.66 4.96
C TYR A 57 13.87 2.12 4.14
N LEU A 58 13.20 3.16 4.60
CA LEU A 58 12.11 3.81 3.85
C LEU A 58 12.07 5.32 4.10
N GLY A 59 11.50 6.04 3.15
CA GLY A 59 11.17 7.45 3.28
C GLY A 59 9.73 7.72 2.93
N ILE A 60 9.15 8.71 3.61
CA ILE A 60 7.82 9.25 3.31
C ILE A 60 7.94 10.78 3.21
N GLU A 61 7.45 11.35 2.12
CA GLU A 61 7.32 12.79 1.94
C GLU A 61 5.85 13.17 1.81
N ALA A 62 5.42 14.12 2.63
CA ALA A 62 4.14 14.80 2.49
C ALA A 62 4.36 16.05 1.64
N PHE A 63 3.61 16.16 0.55
CA PHE A 63 3.56 17.33 -0.33
C PHE A 63 2.19 17.96 -0.23
N VAL A 64 2.13 19.16 0.32
CA VAL A 64 0.91 19.97 0.44
C VAL A 64 0.93 21.02 -0.66
N SER A 65 -0.13 21.04 -1.46
CA SER A 65 -0.33 22.05 -2.49
C SER A 65 -1.66 22.77 -2.27
N SER A 66 -1.86 23.92 -2.91
CA SER A 66 -3.11 24.68 -2.82
C SER A 66 -4.32 23.92 -3.39
N GLY A 67 -4.10 22.98 -4.31
CA GLY A 67 -5.13 22.11 -4.88
C GLY A 67 -5.21 20.76 -4.19
N ALA A 68 -6.42 20.27 -3.87
CA ALA A 68 -6.60 18.95 -3.27
C ALA A 68 -6.05 17.82 -4.17
N THR A 69 -6.02 18.03 -5.48
CA THR A 69 -5.60 17.06 -6.50
C THR A 69 -4.09 16.81 -6.55
N SER A 70 -3.30 17.71 -5.99
CA SER A 70 -1.83 17.66 -5.99
C SER A 70 -1.24 17.54 -4.57
N THR A 71 -2.09 17.40 -3.55
CA THR A 71 -1.67 17.08 -2.19
C THR A 71 -1.51 15.57 -2.04
N GLU A 72 -0.29 15.15 -1.70
CA GLU A 72 0.16 13.76 -1.87
C GLU A 72 1.07 13.30 -0.73
N LEU A 73 0.95 12.02 -0.34
CA LEU A 73 1.97 11.31 0.45
C LEU A 73 2.70 10.35 -0.46
N ARG A 74 4.03 10.47 -0.53
CA ARG A 74 4.89 9.63 -1.35
C ARG A 74 5.76 8.75 -0.47
N ILE A 75 5.82 7.46 -0.74
CA ILE A 75 6.67 6.50 -0.04
C ILE A 75 7.62 5.81 -1.02
N ARG A 76 8.87 5.59 -0.58
CA ARG A 76 9.85 4.74 -1.25
C ARG A 76 10.61 3.89 -0.24
N GLY A 77 10.94 2.67 -0.64
CA GLY A 77 12.00 1.91 0.00
C GLY A 77 13.38 2.43 -0.40
N ALA A 78 14.42 2.03 0.35
CA ALA A 78 15.82 2.30 0.03
C ALA A 78 16.70 1.13 0.52
N THR A 79 17.94 1.06 0.09
CA THR A 79 18.95 0.12 0.60
C THR A 79 19.89 0.75 1.63
N GLY A 80 19.74 2.04 1.88
CA GLY A 80 20.49 2.80 2.87
C GLY A 80 19.86 4.17 3.12
N TYR A 81 20.49 4.95 3.99
CA TYR A 81 20.08 6.32 4.31
C TYR A 81 21.24 7.29 4.12
N THR A 82 20.96 8.43 3.49
CA THR A 82 21.86 9.58 3.37
C THR A 82 21.11 10.82 3.85
N SER A 83 21.66 11.47 4.89
CA SER A 83 21.05 12.65 5.51
C SER A 83 20.83 13.78 4.50
N GLY A 84 19.63 14.37 4.51
CA GLY A 84 19.26 15.50 3.66
C GLY A 84 19.00 15.16 2.19
N ALA A 85 19.31 13.95 1.73
CA ALA A 85 19.02 13.54 0.35
C ALA A 85 17.50 13.43 0.12
N ALA A 86 17.05 13.82 -1.08
CA ALA A 86 15.66 13.68 -1.51
C ALA A 86 15.22 12.21 -1.61
N LEU A 87 13.92 11.96 -1.60
CA LEU A 87 13.36 10.59 -1.58
C LEU A 87 13.85 9.72 -2.74
N SER A 88 14.02 10.31 -3.93
CA SER A 88 14.55 9.64 -5.13
C SER A 88 16.06 9.47 -5.15
N SER A 89 16.78 10.14 -4.25
CA SER A 89 18.24 10.16 -4.19
C SER A 89 18.80 9.36 -3.02
N GLN A 90 17.94 8.69 -2.25
CA GLN A 90 18.38 7.73 -1.24
C GLN A 90 19.06 6.53 -1.90
N PRO A 91 20.04 5.90 -1.25
CA PRO A 91 20.73 4.73 -1.79
C PRO A 91 19.75 3.63 -2.21
N GLY A 92 19.87 3.17 -3.47
CA GLY A 92 19.04 2.09 -4.01
C GLY A 92 17.54 2.36 -4.05
N ALA A 93 17.11 3.63 -3.96
CA ALA A 93 15.70 3.98 -4.05
C ALA A 93 15.11 3.61 -5.43
N PRO A 94 13.89 3.06 -5.49
CA PRO A 94 13.15 2.87 -6.72
C PRO A 94 13.01 4.17 -7.52
N SER A 95 12.87 4.07 -8.84
CA SER A 95 12.74 5.24 -9.73
C SER A 95 11.41 5.99 -9.55
N ILE A 96 10.34 5.31 -9.14
CA ILE A 96 8.99 5.86 -8.95
C ILE A 96 8.55 5.68 -7.50
N SER A 97 7.76 6.60 -6.94
CA SER A 97 7.17 6.47 -5.60
C SER A 97 5.86 5.69 -5.61
N ALA A 98 5.53 5.04 -4.50
CA ALA A 98 4.13 4.73 -4.20
C ALA A 98 3.49 6.01 -3.65
N VAL A 99 2.27 6.36 -4.09
CA VAL A 99 1.68 7.69 -3.83
C VAL A 99 0.22 7.55 -3.44
N ILE A 100 -0.16 8.12 -2.29
CA ILE A 100 -1.54 8.56 -2.05
C ILE A 100 -1.69 9.95 -2.66
N ASN A 101 -2.69 10.15 -3.52
CA ASN A 101 -3.03 11.46 -4.09
C ASN A 101 -4.49 11.85 -3.85
N ARG A 102 -4.84 13.08 -4.20
CA ARG A 102 -6.23 13.61 -4.18
C ARG A 102 -6.91 13.59 -2.80
N VAL A 103 -6.14 13.65 -1.72
CA VAL A 103 -6.68 13.60 -0.34
C VAL A 103 -6.95 14.97 0.27
N GLY A 104 -6.50 16.06 -0.36
CA GLY A 104 -6.56 17.40 0.27
C GLY A 104 -5.63 17.53 1.47
N ASN A 105 -5.64 18.69 2.14
CA ASN A 105 -4.79 18.93 3.32
C ASN A 105 -5.58 18.87 4.64
N GLY A 106 -6.58 18.00 4.72
CA GLY A 106 -7.44 17.85 5.89
C GLY A 106 -8.33 19.08 6.21
N PRO A 107 -9.00 19.08 7.37
CA PRO A 107 -9.03 17.99 8.35
C PRO A 107 -9.67 16.73 7.77
N TYR A 108 -9.13 15.56 8.15
CA TYR A 108 -9.64 14.27 7.68
C TYR A 108 -10.72 13.71 8.61
N VAL A 109 -11.50 12.75 8.12
CA VAL A 109 -12.56 12.10 8.92
C VAL A 109 -11.96 11.16 9.95
N ALA A 110 -11.04 10.30 9.51
CA ALA A 110 -10.36 9.37 10.39
C ALA A 110 -9.07 8.85 9.76
N TYR A 111 -8.11 8.46 10.60
CA TYR A 111 -7.07 7.52 10.25
C TYR A 111 -7.20 6.24 11.06
N HIS A 112 -6.72 5.14 10.50
CA HIS A 112 -6.54 3.87 11.18
C HIS A 112 -5.13 3.36 10.91
N LEU A 113 -4.35 3.14 11.97
CA LEU A 113 -3.01 2.57 11.92
C LEU A 113 -3.04 1.17 12.51
N PHE A 114 -2.48 0.22 11.76
CA PHE A 114 -2.40 -1.18 12.13
C PHE A 114 -0.94 -1.66 12.13
N SER A 115 -0.62 -2.51 13.09
CA SER A 115 0.62 -3.26 13.20
C SER A 115 0.35 -4.60 13.88
N ASP A 116 1.38 -5.42 14.04
CA ASP A 116 1.38 -6.59 14.90
C ASP A 116 2.20 -6.32 16.17
N ALA A 117 2.29 -7.33 17.04
CA ALA A 117 3.06 -7.21 18.28
C ALA A 117 4.58 -7.10 18.04
N ALA A 118 5.08 -7.59 16.90
CA ALA A 118 6.50 -7.52 16.53
C ALA A 118 6.86 -6.19 15.83
N GLY A 119 5.87 -5.42 15.42
CA GLY A 119 6.02 -4.22 14.63
C GLY A 119 6.48 -4.50 13.20
N ASP A 120 6.20 -5.66 12.62
CA ASP A 120 6.72 -6.09 11.32
C ASP A 120 6.19 -5.24 10.16
N TYR A 121 5.10 -4.51 10.38
CA TYR A 121 4.50 -3.62 9.41
C TYR A 121 3.81 -2.41 10.06
N VAL A 122 3.55 -1.39 9.26
CA VAL A 122 2.61 -0.32 9.57
C VAL A 122 1.72 -0.12 8.36
N HIS A 123 0.41 -0.30 8.57
CA HIS A 123 -0.59 -0.04 7.55
C HIS A 123 -1.46 1.13 7.97
N CYS A 124 -1.63 2.08 7.07
CA CYS A 124 -2.45 3.25 7.26
C CYS A 124 -3.65 3.19 6.31
N VAL A 125 -4.84 3.37 6.90
CA VAL A 125 -6.07 3.70 6.17
C VAL A 125 -6.44 5.13 6.52
N LEU A 126 -6.62 5.96 5.50
CA LEU A 126 -7.06 7.34 5.64
C LEU A 126 -8.47 7.46 5.06
N GLU A 127 -9.44 7.84 5.88
CA GLU A 127 -10.72 8.35 5.41
C GLU A 127 -10.60 9.88 5.27
N TYR A 128 -10.28 10.34 4.07
CA TYR A 128 -9.98 11.76 3.83
C TYR A 128 -11.25 12.60 3.66
N SER A 129 -12.35 11.97 3.27
CA SER A 129 -13.71 12.53 3.24
C SER A 129 -14.68 11.39 3.53
N ALA A 130 -15.90 11.68 4.00
CA ALA A 130 -16.84 10.64 4.43
C ALA A 130 -17.11 9.64 3.30
N GLY A 131 -16.75 8.38 3.52
CA GLY A 131 -16.89 7.30 2.54
C GLY A 131 -15.79 7.21 1.47
N PHE A 132 -14.74 8.04 1.55
CA PHE A 132 -13.61 8.08 0.63
C PHE A 132 -12.28 7.75 1.33
N PHE A 133 -11.57 6.77 0.79
CA PHE A 133 -10.45 6.11 1.43
C PHE A 133 -9.19 6.15 0.55
N SER A 134 -8.04 6.18 1.22
CA SER A 134 -6.72 5.95 0.64
C SER A 134 -5.88 5.13 1.60
N HIS A 135 -4.95 4.34 1.07
CA HIS A 135 -4.15 3.40 1.85
C HIS A 135 -2.66 3.60 1.58
N LEU A 136 -1.85 3.53 2.63
CA LEU A 136 -0.38 3.51 2.56
C LEU A 136 0.11 2.42 3.49
N VAL A 137 0.96 1.54 2.98
CA VAL A 137 1.41 0.35 3.69
C VAL A 137 2.92 0.18 3.53
N PHE A 138 3.56 -0.23 4.61
CA PHE A 138 4.95 -0.65 4.56
C PHE A 138 5.24 -1.70 5.63
N GLY A 139 6.22 -2.55 5.38
CA GLY A 139 6.56 -3.61 6.32
C GLY A 139 7.32 -4.74 5.67
N GLN A 140 7.15 -5.93 6.24
CA GLN A 140 7.78 -7.16 5.78
C GLN A 140 6.76 -8.25 5.45
N LEU A 141 7.02 -9.01 4.39
CA LEU A 141 6.24 -10.18 4.00
C LEU A 141 6.39 -11.33 4.99
N ASP A 142 5.34 -12.16 5.11
CA ASP A 142 5.51 -13.56 5.49
C ASP A 142 6.07 -14.31 4.29
N LYS A 143 7.38 -14.59 4.34
CA LYS A 143 8.14 -15.06 3.18
C LYS A 143 7.90 -16.54 2.90
N TYR A 144 7.91 -16.88 1.61
CA TYR A 144 8.08 -18.24 1.14
C TYR A 144 9.57 -18.54 0.98
N GLY A 145 10.10 -19.35 1.91
CA GLY A 145 11.50 -19.74 1.92
C GLY A 145 12.44 -18.70 2.55
N VAL A 146 13.74 -18.93 2.37
CA VAL A 146 14.82 -18.17 3.01
C VAL A 146 15.54 -17.32 1.96
N TYR A 147 15.35 -16.02 2.02
CA TYR A 147 16.07 -15.02 1.21
C TYR A 147 16.20 -13.71 1.98
N ALA A 148 17.17 -12.86 1.63
CA ALA A 148 17.32 -11.55 2.27
C ALA A 148 16.34 -10.51 1.66
N GLY A 149 15.82 -9.59 2.49
CA GLY A 149 14.80 -8.61 2.09
C GLY A 149 13.39 -9.06 2.44
N GLY A 150 12.45 -8.92 1.50
CA GLY A 150 11.02 -9.12 1.72
C GLY A 150 10.33 -7.91 2.35
N HIS A 151 10.98 -6.73 2.31
CA HIS A 151 10.36 -5.48 2.73
C HIS A 151 9.50 -4.94 1.60
N TYR A 152 8.40 -4.27 1.92
CA TYR A 152 7.55 -3.63 0.93
C TYR A 152 7.15 -2.22 1.36
N CYS A 153 6.87 -1.40 0.36
CA CYS A 153 6.25 -0.09 0.49
C CYS A 153 5.21 0.04 -0.63
N ASP A 154 3.98 0.40 -0.32
CA ASP A 154 2.96 0.65 -1.33
C ASP A 154 1.92 1.66 -0.88
N ALA A 155 1.18 2.21 -1.84
CA ALA A 155 0.09 3.13 -1.59
C ALA A 155 -0.93 3.07 -2.73
N THR A 156 -2.18 3.38 -2.42
CA THR A 156 -3.23 3.49 -3.43
C THR A 156 -3.14 4.82 -4.17
N TYR A 157 -3.27 4.78 -5.50
CA TYR A 157 -3.24 5.96 -6.35
C TYR A 157 -4.50 6.03 -7.21
N ILE A 158 -5.01 7.24 -7.45
CA ILE A 158 -6.15 7.48 -8.35
C ILE A 158 -5.63 8.23 -9.58
N GLY A 159 -6.06 7.83 -10.78
CA GLY A 159 -5.67 8.48 -12.03
C GLY A 159 -6.02 9.97 -12.09
N THR A 160 -5.71 10.62 -13.21
CA THR A 160 -5.88 12.08 -13.33
C THR A 160 -7.16 12.49 -14.05
N ASN A 161 -7.70 11.65 -14.94
CA ASN A 161 -8.89 11.97 -15.71
C ASN A 161 -10.14 11.38 -15.07
N ALA A 162 -11.30 11.96 -15.36
CA ALA A 162 -12.58 11.51 -14.80
C ALA A 162 -12.83 10.00 -14.98
N ASN A 163 -12.62 9.51 -16.20
CA ASN A 163 -12.78 8.10 -16.55
C ASN A 163 -11.79 7.15 -15.82
N ASP A 164 -10.76 7.69 -15.19
CA ASP A 164 -9.80 6.94 -14.39
C ASP A 164 -10.22 6.83 -12.94
N HIS A 165 -10.94 7.84 -12.43
CA HIS A 165 -11.42 7.89 -11.06
C HIS A 165 -12.60 6.94 -10.86
N ASP A 166 -13.57 7.01 -11.78
CA ASP A 166 -14.86 6.33 -11.67
C ASP A 166 -14.84 4.85 -12.09
N ASN A 167 -13.73 4.37 -12.65
CA ASN A 167 -13.58 3.03 -13.16
C ASN A 167 -12.56 2.21 -12.35
N TYR A 168 -13.03 1.16 -11.67
CA TYR A 168 -12.15 0.30 -10.86
C TYR A 168 -11.06 -0.41 -11.69
N LEU A 169 -11.27 -0.60 -12.99
CA LEU A 169 -10.31 -1.21 -13.92
C LEU A 169 -9.38 -0.22 -14.62
N SER A 170 -9.40 1.08 -14.28
CA SER A 170 -8.52 2.04 -14.97
C SER A 170 -7.04 1.67 -14.81
N SER A 171 -6.29 1.58 -15.90
CA SER A 171 -4.84 1.35 -15.88
C SER A 171 -4.04 2.55 -15.33
N TRP A 172 -4.71 3.65 -15.01
CA TRP A 172 -4.14 4.85 -14.41
C TRP A 172 -4.37 4.91 -12.89
N SER A 173 -5.30 4.12 -12.35
CA SER A 173 -5.56 3.98 -10.91
C SER A 173 -4.96 2.69 -10.36
N ARG A 174 -4.48 2.73 -9.11
CA ARG A 174 -3.77 1.65 -8.42
C ARG A 174 -4.34 1.28 -7.06
N PRO A 175 -4.93 0.09 -6.95
CA PRO A 175 -4.96 -0.64 -5.70
C PRO A 175 -3.56 -0.99 -5.20
N LEU A 176 -3.43 -1.27 -3.91
CA LEU A 176 -2.23 -1.87 -3.32
C LEU A 176 -1.88 -3.18 -4.02
N PHE A 177 -0.58 -3.38 -4.27
CA PHE A 177 0.03 -4.55 -4.87
C PHE A 177 -0.58 -4.91 -6.23
N ASP A 178 -0.97 -3.89 -7.00
CA ASP A 178 -1.49 -4.03 -8.34
C ASP A 178 -0.41 -3.92 -9.43
N ASN A 179 -0.58 -4.73 -10.46
CA ASN A 179 0.29 -4.78 -11.64
C ASN A 179 -0.39 -4.33 -12.92
N TYR A 180 -1.71 -4.14 -12.88
CA TYR A 180 -2.49 -3.74 -14.04
C TYR A 180 -2.36 -2.25 -14.35
N ALA A 181 -2.01 -1.44 -13.35
CA ALA A 181 -1.86 0.01 -13.49
C ALA A 181 -0.56 0.45 -14.17
N ILE A 182 -0.36 -0.01 -15.39
CA ILE A 182 0.86 0.20 -16.18
C ILE A 182 1.11 1.66 -16.56
N SER A 183 0.04 2.48 -16.57
CA SER A 183 0.07 3.88 -16.97
C SER A 183 0.15 4.85 -15.78
N SER A 184 -0.01 4.35 -14.55
CA SER A 184 0.07 5.17 -13.34
C SER A 184 1.47 5.79 -13.15
N SER A 185 1.50 7.05 -12.69
CA SER A 185 2.73 7.72 -12.25
C SER A 185 3.23 7.25 -10.87
N SER A 186 2.49 6.35 -10.23
CA SER A 186 2.82 5.70 -8.98
C SER A 186 3.11 4.21 -9.18
N ALA A 187 4.04 3.67 -8.37
CA ALA A 187 4.29 2.24 -8.26
C ALA A 187 4.74 1.88 -6.85
N GLY A 188 4.18 0.80 -6.30
CA GLY A 188 4.69 0.17 -5.07
C GLY A 188 5.95 -0.64 -5.30
N HIS A 189 6.56 -1.08 -4.22
CA HIS A 189 7.86 -1.75 -4.24
C HIS A 189 7.96 -2.92 -3.27
N VAL A 190 8.79 -3.90 -3.62
CA VAL A 190 9.23 -4.98 -2.72
C VAL A 190 10.73 -5.25 -2.89
N SER A 191 11.45 -5.42 -1.80
CA SER A 191 12.84 -5.84 -1.81
C SER A 191 12.94 -7.37 -1.84
N ALA A 192 13.82 -7.91 -2.67
CA ALA A 192 14.23 -9.31 -2.54
C ALA A 192 15.65 -9.49 -3.06
N ASN A 193 16.58 -9.82 -2.19
CA ASN A 193 17.94 -10.09 -2.57
C ASN A 193 18.05 -11.54 -3.05
N LEU A 194 17.74 -11.73 -4.33
CA LEU A 194 17.83 -13.00 -5.05
C LEU A 194 19.09 -12.96 -5.92
N GLU A 195 19.01 -12.48 -7.16
CA GLU A 195 20.19 -12.22 -8.01
C GLU A 195 20.86 -10.88 -7.70
N LEU A 196 20.07 -9.89 -7.29
CA LEU A 196 20.51 -8.52 -7.04
C LEU A 196 19.82 -7.99 -5.78
N ASN A 197 20.54 -7.15 -5.03
CA ASN A 197 19.98 -6.43 -3.88
C ASN A 197 19.28 -5.14 -4.34
N ILE A 198 18.10 -5.28 -4.92
CA ILE A 198 17.32 -4.18 -5.48
C ILE A 198 15.87 -4.20 -5.00
N TRP A 199 15.24 -3.04 -5.07
CA TRP A 199 13.79 -2.92 -4.97
C TRP A 199 13.16 -3.18 -6.33
N ARG A 200 12.15 -4.04 -6.34
CA ARG A 200 11.35 -4.38 -7.50
C ARG A 200 10.03 -3.67 -7.45
N MET A 201 9.50 -3.31 -8.61
CA MET A 201 8.35 -2.43 -8.70
C MET A 201 7.10 -3.19 -9.13
N PHE A 202 5.96 -2.88 -8.53
CA PHE A 202 4.66 -3.39 -8.99
C PHE A 202 4.21 -2.65 -10.24
N LYS A 203 4.92 -2.81 -11.36
CA LYS A 203 4.60 -2.14 -12.62
C LYS A 203 4.77 -3.18 -13.71
N GLY A 204 3.70 -3.88 -14.07
CA GLY A 204 3.81 -4.92 -15.10
C GLY A 204 4.26 -4.29 -16.41
N SER A 205 5.54 -4.41 -16.78
CA SER A 205 5.96 -4.08 -18.12
C SER A 205 5.63 -5.27 -19.02
N THR A 206 4.97 -5.03 -20.15
CA THR A 206 4.96 -6.03 -21.21
C THR A 206 6.26 -5.90 -22.00
N GLY A 207 7.40 -6.27 -21.38
CA GLY A 207 8.65 -6.44 -22.10
C GLY A 207 9.70 -5.34 -21.97
N ASP A 208 9.72 -4.53 -20.90
CA ASP A 208 10.87 -3.65 -20.63
C ASP A 208 12.00 -4.44 -19.94
N SER A 209 13.02 -4.82 -20.70
CA SER A 209 14.16 -5.61 -20.20
C SER A 209 15.07 -4.84 -19.22
N SER A 210 14.69 -3.63 -18.80
CA SER A 210 15.41 -2.84 -17.81
C SER A 210 14.76 -2.84 -16.42
N THR A 211 13.55 -3.40 -16.26
CA THR A 211 12.85 -3.42 -14.97
C THR A 211 12.80 -4.82 -14.35
N PHE A 212 13.02 -4.88 -13.03
CA PHE A 212 12.71 -6.06 -12.25
C PHE A 212 11.33 -5.87 -11.63
N ASP A 213 10.35 -6.54 -12.21
CA ASP A 213 8.95 -6.36 -11.84
C ASP A 213 8.59 -7.32 -10.70
N ALA A 214 7.84 -6.79 -9.73
CA ALA A 214 7.16 -7.56 -8.71
C ALA A 214 5.70 -7.70 -9.11
N TYR A 215 5.06 -8.82 -8.80
CA TYR A 215 3.66 -9.08 -9.14
C TYR A 215 2.84 -9.39 -7.90
N GLY A 216 1.76 -8.67 -7.68
CA GLY A 216 0.74 -8.94 -6.69
C GLY A 216 -0.61 -9.21 -7.34
N ASN A 217 -1.58 -9.48 -6.49
CA ASN A 217 -2.95 -9.78 -6.88
C ASN A 217 -3.92 -8.66 -6.46
N GLY A 218 -3.49 -7.39 -6.46
CA GLY A 218 -4.27 -6.26 -5.95
C GLY A 218 -5.60 -5.95 -6.65
N ARG A 219 -5.81 -6.40 -7.91
CA ARG A 219 -7.01 -6.05 -8.69
C ARG A 219 -7.50 -7.13 -9.65
N SER A 220 -6.61 -7.70 -10.46
CA SER A 220 -6.97 -8.58 -11.59
C SER A 220 -6.38 -9.99 -11.44
N GLY A 221 -6.61 -10.85 -12.44
CA GLY A 221 -6.12 -12.22 -12.47
C GLY A 221 -6.85 -13.13 -11.48
N LEU A 222 -6.09 -13.82 -10.62
CA LEU A 222 -6.64 -14.73 -9.61
C LEU A 222 -7.62 -14.02 -8.66
N THR A 223 -7.32 -12.77 -8.29
CA THR A 223 -8.18 -11.97 -7.40
C THR A 223 -9.55 -11.68 -7.98
N ASN A 224 -9.62 -11.31 -9.26
CA ASN A 224 -10.91 -11.07 -9.92
C ASN A 224 -11.75 -12.36 -9.94
N ARG A 225 -11.13 -13.51 -10.26
CA ARG A 225 -11.82 -14.80 -10.23
C ARG A 225 -12.31 -15.21 -8.83
N LEU A 226 -11.50 -14.98 -7.80
CA LEU A 226 -11.83 -15.38 -6.43
C LEU A 226 -12.79 -14.43 -5.71
N LEU A 227 -12.72 -13.12 -5.95
CA LEU A 227 -13.54 -12.11 -5.28
C LEU A 227 -14.79 -11.75 -6.10
N VAL A 228 -14.60 -11.29 -7.33
CA VAL A 228 -15.69 -10.75 -8.16
C VAL A 228 -16.55 -11.87 -8.75
N GLY A 229 -15.93 -12.96 -9.19
CA GLY A 229 -16.64 -14.05 -9.86
C GLY A 229 -17.24 -15.09 -8.92
N SER A 230 -16.84 -15.11 -7.64
CA SER A 230 -17.12 -16.21 -6.72
C SER A 230 -17.64 -15.78 -5.35
N GLN A 231 -17.85 -14.48 -5.10
CA GLN A 231 -18.36 -13.96 -3.83
C GLN A 231 -19.57 -13.02 -3.99
N PRO A 232 -20.50 -13.00 -3.01
CA PRO A 232 -20.60 -13.95 -1.90
C PRO A 232 -20.86 -15.38 -2.42
N ASN A 233 -20.32 -16.39 -1.75
CA ASN A 233 -20.57 -17.78 -2.12
C ASN A 233 -22.08 -18.04 -2.01
N THR A 234 -22.75 -18.40 -3.10
CA THR A 234 -24.21 -18.55 -3.12
C THR A 234 -24.73 -19.72 -2.29
N LEU A 235 -23.88 -20.69 -1.92
CA LEU A 235 -24.26 -21.84 -1.10
C LEU A 235 -24.36 -21.52 0.40
N ASN A 236 -23.51 -20.63 0.91
CA ASN A 236 -23.42 -20.34 2.35
C ASN A 236 -23.26 -18.85 2.69
N LEU A 237 -23.34 -17.99 1.68
CA LEU A 237 -23.18 -16.53 1.76
C LEU A 237 -21.83 -16.08 2.34
N ALA A 238 -20.83 -16.96 2.36
CA ALA A 238 -19.52 -16.64 2.88
C ALA A 238 -18.74 -15.74 1.90
N THR A 239 -18.04 -14.77 2.48
CA THR A 239 -17.19 -13.82 1.76
C THR A 239 -15.76 -13.92 2.30
N PRO A 240 -14.97 -14.91 1.85
CA PRO A 240 -13.65 -15.16 2.41
C PRO A 240 -12.66 -14.05 2.07
N PHE A 241 -11.81 -13.72 3.05
CA PHE A 241 -10.71 -12.76 2.88
C PHE A 241 -9.54 -13.44 2.18
N ILE A 242 -9.12 -12.86 1.05
CA ILE A 242 -8.10 -13.43 0.18
C ILE A 242 -6.73 -12.83 0.50
N PRO A 243 -5.70 -13.64 0.82
CA PRO A 243 -4.35 -13.15 1.03
C PRO A 243 -3.80 -12.41 -0.20
N ILE A 244 -2.90 -11.46 0.05
CA ILE A 244 -2.16 -10.78 -1.01
C ILE A 244 -0.84 -11.51 -1.22
N TYR A 245 -0.73 -12.26 -2.32
CA TYR A 245 0.45 -13.01 -2.71
C TYR A 245 1.37 -12.14 -3.55
N ILE A 246 2.66 -12.17 -3.24
CA ILE A 246 3.69 -11.42 -3.95
C ILE A 246 4.61 -12.40 -4.68
N PHE A 247 4.90 -12.09 -5.94
CA PHE A 247 5.81 -12.80 -6.82
C PHE A 247 6.82 -11.82 -7.40
N THR A 248 7.87 -12.34 -7.99
CA THR A 248 8.86 -11.54 -8.73
C THR A 248 9.43 -12.34 -9.90
N ASP A 249 9.92 -11.64 -10.92
CA ASP A 249 10.80 -12.26 -11.92
C ASP A 249 12.15 -12.65 -11.29
N ILE A 250 12.69 -13.79 -11.74
CA ILE A 250 14.01 -14.36 -11.42
C ILE A 250 14.74 -14.76 -12.71
N GLY A 251 16.06 -14.74 -12.74
CA GLY A 251 16.87 -15.02 -13.93
C GLY A 251 17.00 -13.82 -14.87
N GLY A 252 16.89 -12.60 -14.35
CA GLY A 252 17.01 -11.34 -15.09
C GLY A 252 15.68 -10.71 -15.53
N PRO A 253 15.72 -9.49 -16.09
CA PRO A 253 14.54 -8.76 -16.53
C PRO A 253 13.75 -9.52 -17.61
N ASN A 254 12.42 -9.63 -17.45
CA ASN A 254 11.53 -10.35 -18.37
C ASN A 254 11.95 -11.79 -18.69
N SER A 255 12.59 -12.49 -17.76
CA SER A 255 12.96 -13.90 -17.94
C SER A 255 11.76 -14.82 -18.17
N GLY A 256 10.54 -14.38 -17.82
CA GLY A 256 9.34 -15.20 -17.79
C GLY A 256 9.31 -16.20 -16.61
N ASN A 257 10.41 -16.31 -15.86
CA ASN A 257 10.51 -17.16 -14.69
C ASN A 257 10.09 -16.36 -13.46
N ARG A 258 9.03 -16.78 -12.79
CA ARG A 258 8.48 -16.10 -11.62
C ARG A 258 8.64 -16.94 -10.37
N ALA A 259 9.16 -16.33 -9.31
CA ALA A 259 9.26 -16.94 -7.99
C ALA A 259 8.24 -16.32 -7.03
N PRO A 260 7.58 -17.14 -6.20
CA PRO A 260 6.75 -16.64 -5.10
C PRO A 260 7.65 -16.08 -3.98
N LEU A 261 7.40 -14.84 -3.56
CA LEU A 261 8.15 -14.19 -2.47
C LEU A 261 7.48 -14.42 -1.12
N GLY A 262 6.16 -14.31 -1.04
CA GLY A 262 5.45 -14.39 0.24
C GLY A 262 4.04 -13.85 0.17
N VAL A 263 3.48 -13.59 1.35
CA VAL A 263 2.20 -12.89 1.51
C VAL A 263 2.35 -11.66 2.38
N VAL A 264 1.50 -10.66 2.12
CA VAL A 264 1.43 -9.47 2.98
C VAL A 264 0.77 -9.87 4.30
N LYS A 265 1.45 -9.59 5.42
CA LYS A 265 0.94 -9.89 6.76
C LYS A 265 -0.31 -9.10 7.06
N ASP A 266 -1.30 -9.75 7.67
CA ASP A 266 -2.44 -9.10 8.31
C ASP A 266 -3.23 -8.09 7.45
N LEU A 267 -3.13 -8.25 6.12
CA LEU A 267 -3.85 -7.49 5.11
C LEU A 267 -4.36 -8.45 4.04
N ARG A 268 -5.66 -8.38 3.77
CA ARG A 268 -6.33 -9.24 2.81
C ARG A 268 -7.27 -8.44 1.91
N LEU A 269 -7.55 -8.97 0.74
CA LEU A 269 -8.58 -8.45 -0.14
C LEU A 269 -9.95 -9.00 0.26
N VAL A 270 -10.99 -8.19 0.13
CA VAL A 270 -12.36 -8.55 0.50
C VAL A 270 -13.36 -7.99 -0.49
N TRP A 271 -14.44 -8.74 -0.71
CA TRP A 271 -15.65 -8.27 -1.37
C TRP A 271 -16.58 -7.57 -0.37
N MET A 272 -16.78 -6.27 -0.53
CA MET A 272 -17.44 -5.38 0.43
C MET A 272 -18.98 -5.43 0.38
N GLN A 273 -19.59 -6.20 -0.52
CA GLN A 273 -21.06 -6.23 -0.66
C GLN A 273 -21.75 -6.74 0.61
N SER A 274 -21.12 -7.66 1.32
CA SER A 274 -21.64 -8.27 2.54
C SER A 274 -21.32 -7.49 3.81
N PHE A 275 -20.56 -6.40 3.73
CA PHE A 275 -20.01 -5.72 4.89
C PHE A 275 -20.30 -4.22 4.90
N SER A 276 -20.47 -3.63 6.08
CA SER A 276 -20.48 -2.19 6.24
C SER A 276 -19.05 -1.64 6.26
N VAL A 277 -18.88 -0.38 5.86
CA VAL A 277 -17.57 0.30 5.92
C VAL A 277 -17.12 0.43 7.38
N GLY A 278 -15.87 0.06 7.66
CA GLY A 278 -15.30 0.08 9.00
C GLY A 278 -15.80 -1.06 9.92
N GLN A 279 -16.60 -1.99 9.39
CA GLN A 279 -17.12 -3.12 10.15
C GLN A 279 -15.98 -3.99 10.69
N GLU A 280 -16.13 -4.43 11.94
CA GLU A 280 -15.26 -5.45 12.53
C GLU A 280 -15.89 -6.83 12.31
N VAL A 281 -15.08 -7.76 11.82
CA VAL A 281 -15.47 -9.12 11.45
C VAL A 281 -14.56 -10.09 12.20
N THR A 282 -15.17 -11.00 12.95
CA THR A 282 -14.46 -12.05 13.68
C THR A 282 -14.35 -13.30 12.83
N LEU A 283 -13.13 -13.78 12.61
CA LEU A 283 -12.82 -15.04 11.93
C LEU A 283 -11.96 -15.90 12.86
N GLY A 284 -12.57 -16.88 13.53
CA GLY A 284 -11.89 -17.65 14.58
C GLY A 284 -11.49 -16.74 15.75
N SER A 285 -10.20 -16.74 16.11
CA SER A 285 -9.64 -15.85 17.14
C SER A 285 -9.32 -14.44 16.65
N ASP A 286 -9.36 -14.21 15.34
CA ASP A 286 -8.89 -12.97 14.74
C ASP A 286 -10.02 -11.99 14.53
N THR A 287 -9.77 -10.71 14.84
CA THR A 287 -10.65 -9.60 14.49
C THR A 287 -10.06 -8.86 13.30
N TRP A 288 -10.89 -8.60 12.30
CA TRP A 288 -10.52 -7.89 11.08
C TRP A 288 -11.40 -6.66 10.92
N LYS A 289 -10.86 -5.57 10.39
CA LYS A 289 -11.59 -4.35 10.07
C LYS A 289 -11.56 -4.10 8.57
N VAL A 290 -12.72 -3.86 7.95
CA VAL A 290 -12.84 -3.78 6.48
C VAL A 290 -13.10 -2.37 5.98
N PHE A 291 -12.43 -2.01 4.88
CA PHE A 291 -12.54 -0.70 4.23
C PHE A 291 -12.56 -0.84 2.71
N PRO A 292 -13.31 0.01 1.98
CA PRO A 292 -13.17 0.11 0.52
C PRO A 292 -11.75 0.53 0.13
N ILE A 293 -11.28 0.17 -1.07
CA ILE A 293 -9.98 0.65 -1.59
C ILE A 293 -10.02 2.17 -1.83
N TYR A 294 -11.13 2.69 -2.40
CA TYR A 294 -11.34 4.12 -2.59
C TYR A 294 -12.73 4.55 -2.11
N ARG A 295 -13.76 3.98 -2.73
CA ARG A 295 -15.16 4.25 -2.44
C ARG A 295 -15.94 3.04 -2.89
N ARG A 296 -16.87 2.61 -2.04
CA ARG A 296 -17.79 1.53 -2.40
C ARG A 296 -18.91 2.05 -3.30
N SER A 297 -19.17 1.35 -4.40
CA SER A 297 -20.31 1.61 -5.27
C SER A 297 -20.91 0.30 -5.82
N ASN A 298 -22.11 0.35 -6.39
CA ASN A 298 -22.76 -0.81 -6.99
C ASN A 298 -22.37 -1.01 -8.48
N LEU A 299 -21.58 -0.09 -9.05
CA LEU A 299 -21.22 -0.11 -10.46
C LEU A 299 -19.70 -0.20 -10.63
N GLN A 300 -19.27 -0.97 -11.64
CA GLN A 300 -17.87 -1.05 -12.03
C GLN A 300 -17.33 0.29 -12.56
N ASN A 301 -18.17 1.02 -13.30
CA ASN A 301 -17.94 2.39 -13.73
C ASN A 301 -19.16 3.23 -13.31
N THR A 302 -18.94 4.26 -12.51
CA THR A 302 -20.01 5.14 -12.01
C THR A 302 -20.26 6.36 -12.89
N SER A 303 -19.33 6.74 -13.77
CA SER A 303 -19.43 7.91 -14.66
C SER A 303 -19.72 9.23 -13.92
N ASP A 304 -19.20 9.35 -12.69
CA ASP A 304 -19.45 10.47 -11.78
C ASP A 304 -18.19 11.26 -11.40
N ASP A 305 -17.04 10.97 -12.05
CA ASP A 305 -15.75 11.62 -11.78
C ASP A 305 -15.30 11.50 -10.30
N LEU A 306 -15.78 10.48 -9.59
CA LEU A 306 -15.43 10.23 -8.20
C LEU A 306 -14.68 8.91 -8.08
N PRO A 307 -13.65 8.83 -7.22
CA PRO A 307 -12.88 7.60 -7.00
C PRO A 307 -13.79 6.40 -6.78
N ASN A 308 -13.53 5.27 -7.43
CA ASN A 308 -14.39 4.10 -7.39
C ASN A 308 -13.57 2.82 -7.30
N SER A 309 -13.87 1.98 -6.32
CA SER A 309 -13.34 0.62 -6.22
C SER A 309 -14.42 -0.45 -6.37
N TRP A 310 -15.61 -0.06 -6.84
CA TRP A 310 -16.78 -0.91 -6.92
C TRP A 310 -17.07 -1.54 -5.54
N GLN A 311 -17.00 -2.86 -5.43
CA GLN A 311 -17.18 -3.58 -4.17
C GLN A 311 -15.86 -4.19 -3.67
N LEU A 312 -14.71 -3.77 -4.21
CA LEU A 312 -13.40 -4.21 -3.70
C LEU A 312 -12.99 -3.39 -2.47
N GLY A 313 -12.41 -4.08 -1.51
CA GLY A 313 -11.87 -3.51 -0.29
C GLY A 313 -10.70 -4.30 0.28
N TYR A 314 -10.20 -3.79 1.40
CA TYR A 314 -9.17 -4.40 2.22
C TYR A 314 -9.71 -4.77 3.60
N ALA A 315 -9.28 -5.91 4.11
CA ALA A 315 -9.46 -6.32 5.50
C ALA A 315 -8.11 -6.25 6.21
N TYR A 316 -8.02 -5.45 7.27
CA TYR A 316 -6.85 -5.31 8.12
C TYR A 316 -7.07 -6.06 9.43
N ARG A 317 -6.13 -6.89 9.85
CA ARG A 317 -6.24 -7.53 11.16
C ARG A 317 -6.07 -6.47 12.25
N LYS A 318 -7.00 -6.45 13.19
CA LYS A 318 -6.99 -5.56 14.35
C LYS A 318 -6.52 -6.37 15.55
N ILE A 319 -5.33 -6.04 16.03
CA ILE A 319 -4.74 -6.61 17.24
C ILE A 319 -4.93 -5.58 18.36
N ALA A 320 -5.44 -6.05 19.51
CA ALA A 320 -5.68 -5.21 20.69
C ALA A 320 -4.35 -4.81 21.36
#